data_AF-A0A7W1KY13-F1
#
_entry.id   AF-A0A7W1KY13-F1
#
_cell.length_a   1.000
_cell.length_b   1.000
_cell.length_c   1.000
_cell.angle_alpha   90.00
_cell.angle_beta   90.00
_cell.angle_gamma   90.00
#
_symmetry.space_group_name_H-M   'P 1'
#
loop_
_entity.id
_entity.type
_entity.pdbx_description
1 polymer ?
#
loop_
_entity_poly.entity_id
_entity_poly.type
_entity_poly.pdbx_seq_one_letter_code
_entity_poly.pdbx_strand_id
1 'polypeptide(L)' 'SFLGLGVPPPAPSWGVMIEEARDLSTLQSAPHALIFPGIAIALTVLAFNFIGDGLREYLDPRQRRR' A
#
# COMPACT_ATOMS: atom_id res chain seq x y z
N SER A 1 -14.34 9.65 -8.61
CA SER A 1 -13.29 9.94 -9.62
C SER A 1 -12.85 11.41 -9.59
N PHE A 2 -11.96 11.80 -8.66
CA PHE A 2 -11.68 13.22 -8.38
C PHE A 2 -10.49 13.82 -9.17
N LEU A 3 -9.97 13.17 -10.21
CA LEU A 3 -8.89 13.74 -11.05
C LEU A 3 -8.91 13.30 -12.52
N GLY A 4 -10.02 12.76 -13.04
CA GLY A 4 -10.21 12.48 -14.47
C GLY A 4 -9.24 11.48 -15.13
N LEU A 5 -8.24 10.99 -14.41
CA LEU A 5 -7.22 10.02 -14.84
C LEU A 5 -7.42 8.63 -14.19
N GLY A 6 -8.64 8.36 -13.74
CA GLY A 6 -9.01 7.02 -13.27
C GLY A 6 -9.17 6.10 -14.47
N VAL A 7 -8.44 4.98 -14.45
CA VAL A 7 -8.65 3.89 -15.42
C VAL A 7 -10.15 3.56 -15.42
N PRO A 8 -10.84 3.61 -16.57
CA PRO A 8 -12.26 3.30 -16.60
C PRO A 8 -12.49 1.90 -16.02
N PRO A 9 -13.55 1.71 -15.20
CA PRO A 9 -13.90 0.38 -14.69
C PRO A 9 -14.10 -0.54 -15.92
N PRO A 10 -13.32 -1.62 -16.07
CA PRO A 10 -13.24 -2.74 -15.12
C PRO A 10 -11.81 -3.08 -14.64
N ALA A 11 -10.83 -2.17 -14.75
CA ALA A 11 -9.47 -2.49 -14.37
C ALA A 11 -9.29 -2.53 -12.83
N PRO A 12 -8.96 -3.68 -12.23
CA PRO A 12 -8.71 -3.75 -10.79
C PRO A 12 -7.40 -3.04 -10.48
N SER A 13 -7.49 -1.90 -9.81
CA SER A 13 -6.35 -1.26 -9.15
C SER A 13 -6.51 -1.40 -7.64
N TRP A 14 -5.41 -1.49 -6.90
CA TRP A 14 -5.47 -1.66 -5.43
C TRP A 14 -6.26 -0.53 -4.75
N GLY A 15 -6.23 0.69 -5.30
CA GLY A 15 -7.01 1.83 -4.79
C GLY A 15 -8.52 1.70 -5.05
N VAL A 16 -8.91 1.25 -6.25
CA VAL A 16 -10.32 1.01 -6.60
C VAL A 16 -10.89 -0.15 -5.78
N MET A 17 -10.11 -1.22 -5.56
CA MET A 17 -10.53 -2.35 -4.72
C MET A 17 -10.82 -1.92 -3.26
N ILE A 18 -10.01 -1.01 -2.73
CA ILE A 18 -10.24 -0.46 -1.38
C ILE A 18 -11.47 0.46 -1.36
N GLU A 19 -11.71 1.24 -2.41
CA GLU A 19 -12.89 2.11 -2.55
C GLU A 19 -14.19 1.29 -2.63
N GLU A 20 -14.22 0.22 -3.42
CA GLU A 20 -15.34 -0.72 -3.53
C GLU A 20 -15.58 -1.50 -2.23
N ALA A 21 -14.51 -1.86 -1.53
CA ALA A 21 -14.60 -2.48 -0.22
C ALA A 21 -15.02 -1.52 0.91
N ARG A 22 -15.25 -0.22 0.65
CA ARG A 22 -15.90 0.66 1.63
C ARG A 22 -17.41 0.45 1.71
N ASP A 23 -18.00 -0.22 0.71
CA ASP A 23 -19.40 -0.60 0.76
C ASP A 23 -19.57 -1.71 1.82
N LEU A 24 -20.38 -1.41 2.85
CA LEU A 24 -20.57 -2.28 4.01
C LEU A 24 -21.16 -3.64 3.60
N SER A 25 -21.90 -3.69 2.49
CA SER A 25 -22.47 -4.89 1.89
C SER A 25 -21.42 -5.82 1.28
N THR A 26 -20.40 -5.24 0.62
CA THR A 26 -19.26 -5.97 0.05
C THR A 26 -18.34 -6.50 1.13
N LEU A 27 -18.16 -5.78 2.24
CA LEU A 27 -17.36 -6.26 3.39
C LEU A 27 -17.98 -7.46 4.09
N GLN A 28 -19.30 -7.50 4.19
CA GLN A 28 -20.01 -8.63 4.80
C GLN A 28 -19.97 -9.89 3.92
N SER A 29 -19.96 -9.73 2.59
CA SER A 29 -19.97 -10.84 1.63
C SER A 29 -18.58 -11.30 1.18
N ALA A 30 -17.61 -10.40 1.09
CA ALA A 30 -16.28 -10.66 0.56
C ALA A 30 -15.17 -9.87 1.32
N PRO A 31 -14.92 -10.17 2.60
CA PRO A 31 -13.93 -9.46 3.42
C PRO A 31 -12.50 -9.58 2.85
N HIS A 32 -12.20 -10.63 2.08
CA HIS A 32 -10.92 -10.84 1.42
C HIS A 32 -10.61 -9.77 0.36
N ALA A 33 -11.62 -9.12 -0.23
CA ALA A 33 -11.44 -8.06 -1.22
C ALA A 33 -10.70 -6.83 -0.65
N LEU A 34 -10.77 -6.60 0.66
CA LEU A 34 -10.03 -5.55 1.36
C LEU A 34 -8.67 -6.02 1.88
N ILE A 35 -8.61 -7.25 2.41
CA ILE A 35 -7.43 -7.77 3.12
C ILE A 35 -6.24 -7.90 2.16
N PHE A 36 -6.44 -8.45 0.96
CA PHE A 36 -5.37 -8.64 -0.01
C PHE A 36 -4.69 -7.34 -0.44
N PRO A 37 -5.41 -6.32 -0.98
CA PRO A 37 -4.77 -5.05 -1.33
C PRO A 37 -4.23 -4.32 -0.11
N GLY A 38 -4.87 -4.44 1.06
CA GLY A 38 -4.38 -3.88 2.32
C GLY A 38 -3.00 -4.42 2.73
N ILE A 39 -2.83 -5.75 2.71
CA ILE A 39 -1.56 -6.41 3.01
C ILE A 39 -0.49 -6.05 1.96
N ALA A 40 -0.85 -6.04 0.68
CA ALA A 40 0.09 -5.70 -0.40
C ALA A 40 0.65 -4.28 -0.23
N ILE A 41 -0.19 -3.30 0.10
CA ILE A 41 0.24 -1.92 0.40
C ILE A 41 1.09 -1.89 1.67
N ALA A 42 0.67 -2.56 2.75
CA ALA A 42 1.42 -2.59 3.99
C ALA A 42 2.84 -3.16 3.82
N LEU A 43 2.97 -4.26 3.08
CA LEU A 43 4.26 -4.87 2.75
C LEU A 43 5.12 -3.95 1.87
N THR A 44 4.51 -3.28 0.90
CA THR A 44 5.21 -2.32 0.04
C THR A 44 5.77 -1.18 0.88
N VAL A 45 4.97 -0.58 1.75
CA VAL A 45 5.38 0.49 2.65
C VAL A 45 6.46 0.00 3.62
N LEU A 46 6.32 -1.20 4.18
CA LEU A 46 7.31 -1.77 5.09
C LEU A 46 8.66 -2.01 4.39
N ALA A 47 8.64 -2.56 3.17
CA ALA A 47 9.84 -2.78 2.38
C ALA A 47 10.55 -1.47 2.06
N PHE A 48 9.81 -0.43 1.64
CA PHE A 48 10.38 0.89 1.42
C PHE A 48 10.94 1.53 2.70
N ASN A 49 10.25 1.38 3.84
CA ASN A 49 10.77 1.85 5.12
C ASN A 49 12.09 1.15 5.49
N PHE A 50 12.15 -0.18 5.39
CA PHE A 50 13.38 -0.93 5.69
C PHE A 50 14.53 -0.61 4.75
N ILE A 51 14.26 -0.42 3.45
CA ILE A 51 15.28 0.03 2.50
C ILE A 51 15.77 1.43 2.89
N GLY A 52 14.86 2.34 3.25
CA GLY A 52 15.20 3.68 3.72
C GLY A 52 16.04 3.67 4.99
N ASP A 53 15.67 2.85 5.96
CA ASP A 53 16.40 2.68 7.22
C ASP A 53 17.77 2.04 7.01
N GLY A 54 17.87 1.00 6.17
CA GLY A 54 19.15 0.37 5.83
C GLY A 54 20.07 1.28 5.00
N LEU A 55 19.49 2.07 4.09
CA LEU A 55 20.23 3.09 3.34
C LEU A 55 20.72 4.20 4.26
N ARG A 56 19.88 4.63 5.23
CA ARG A 56 20.25 5.62 6.24
C ARG A 56 21.39 5.10 7.11
N GLU A 57 21.33 3.84 7.55
CA GLU A 57 22.40 3.24 8.36
C GLU A 57 23.71 3.12 7.57
N TYR A 58 23.65 2.74 6.29
CA TYR A 58 24.82 2.70 5.42
C TYR A 58 25.41 4.09 5.14
N LEU A 59 24.56 5.12 5.01
CA LEU A 59 24.96 6.50 4.76
C LEU A 59 25.32 7.28 6.03
N ASP A 60 24.96 6.82 7.24
CA ASP A 60 25.27 7.50 8.49
C ASP A 60 26.75 7.24 8.88
N PRO A 61 27.67 8.22 8.69
CA PRO A 61 29.08 8.03 8.95
C PRO A 61 29.41 8.02 10.45
N ARG A 62 28.42 8.24 11.33
CA ARG A 62 28.64 8.40 12.77
C ARG A 62 28.95 7.11 13.52
N GLN A 63 28.75 5.92 12.93
CA GLN A 63 29.23 4.66 13.53
C GLN A 63 30.76 4.47 13.40
N ARG A 64 31.44 5.21 12.50
CA ARG A 64 32.90 5.07 12.27
C ARG A 64 33.81 5.76 13.28
N ARG A 65 33.27 6.39 14.34
CA ARG A 65 34.06 7.21 15.29
C ARG A 65 33.89 6.81 16.77
N ARG A 66 33.82 5.51 17.05
CA ARG A 66 34.16 4.97 18.37
C ARG A 66 35.11 3.81 18.23
#